data_AF-A0A7J7IMR4-F1
#
_entry.id   AF-A0A7J7IMR4-F1
#
_cell.length_a   1.000
_cell.length_b   1.000
_cell.length_c   1.000
_cell.angle_alpha   90.00
_cell.angle_beta   90.00
_cell.angle_gamma   90.00
#
_symmetry.space_group_name_H-M   'P 1'
#
loop_
_entity.id
_entity.type
_entity.pdbx_description
1 polymer ?
#
loop_
_entity_poly.entity_id
_entity_poly.type
_entity_poly.pdbx_seq_one_letter_code
_entity_poly.pdbx_strand_id
1 'polypeptide(L)'
;MVRWSSPTDPHIGLLHRGTEKLMEYKTYQQALPYMDRLDYCSMLCNEQVFCLAVEKLLKIEVPLRAKYIRTMFAEITRISNHLLAVTTHAMDVGALTPFLWAFEEREKTFEFFERVSGARMHANYFRPGGVHQDLPLGLCDDIYAWGRQFASRIDEIEEMLTNNRIWKQRLVGIGVLSAEDALNWGFTGPMLRASGVPWDIRKVQPYDAYAHVDFQNTCGFSRRQL
;
A
#
# COMPACT_ATOMS: atom_id res chain seq x y z
N MET A 1 -29.25 -9.73 3.52
CA MET A 1 -28.63 -9.02 4.67
C MET A 1 -28.08 -10.13 5.56
N VAL A 2 -26.78 -10.43 5.47
CA VAL A 2 -26.17 -11.43 6.38
C VAL A 2 -26.11 -10.75 7.74
N ARG A 3 -27.13 -10.97 8.57
CA ARG A 3 -27.06 -10.65 10.00
C ARG A 3 -26.03 -11.61 10.59
N TRP A 4 -24.93 -11.07 11.11
CA TRP A 4 -24.08 -11.85 12.01
C TRP A 4 -24.98 -12.42 13.11
N SER A 5 -24.93 -13.73 13.31
CA SER A 5 -25.81 -14.45 14.24
C SER A 5 -25.48 -14.17 15.71
N SER A 6 -24.35 -13.52 15.99
CA SER A 6 -23.87 -13.17 17.32
C SER A 6 -22.95 -11.94 17.26
N PRO A 7 -22.85 -11.14 18.34
CA PRO A 7 -21.84 -10.10 18.46
C PRO A 7 -20.43 -10.70 18.30
N THR A 8 -19.58 -10.02 17.53
CA THR A 8 -18.17 -10.38 17.32
C THR A 8 -17.30 -9.47 18.16
N ASP A 9 -16.46 -10.05 19.02
CA ASP A 9 -15.48 -9.31 19.84
C ASP A 9 -14.05 -9.68 19.40
N PRO A 10 -13.40 -8.88 18.55
CA PRO A 10 -12.05 -9.16 18.08
C PRO A 10 -11.01 -8.78 19.16
N HIS A 11 -10.48 -9.77 19.86
CA HIS A 11 -9.36 -9.56 20.79
C HIS A 11 -8.05 -9.29 20.03
N ILE A 12 -7.60 -8.04 20.03
CA ILE A 12 -6.34 -7.59 19.45
C ILE A 12 -5.22 -7.47 20.50
N GLY A 13 -3.97 -7.30 20.05
CA GLY A 13 -2.82 -7.05 20.93
C GLY A 13 -1.83 -8.21 21.07
N LEU A 14 -2.08 -9.36 20.43
CA LEU A 14 -1.15 -10.51 20.42
C LEU A 14 0.22 -10.18 19.80
N LEU A 15 0.27 -9.16 18.94
CA LEU A 15 1.50 -8.63 18.34
C LEU A 15 1.87 -7.24 18.88
N HIS A 16 1.25 -6.78 19.97
CA HIS A 16 1.63 -5.50 20.58
C HIS A 16 3.02 -5.60 21.19
N ARG A 17 3.93 -4.71 20.76
CA ARG A 17 5.34 -4.71 21.17
C ARG A 17 5.77 -3.43 21.89
N GLY A 18 4.84 -2.53 22.20
CA GLY A 18 5.16 -1.22 22.80
C GLY A 18 6.09 -0.38 21.93
N THR A 19 5.93 -0.43 20.61
CA THR A 19 6.81 0.26 19.64
C THR A 19 6.89 1.76 19.90
N GLU A 20 5.76 2.41 20.18
CA GLU A 20 5.67 3.83 20.51
C GLU A 20 6.51 4.18 21.74
N LYS A 21 6.45 3.34 22.79
CA LYS A 21 7.25 3.54 24.01
C LYS A 21 8.74 3.39 23.76
N LEU A 22 9.13 2.45 22.90
CA LEU A 22 10.54 2.27 22.52
C LEU A 22 11.07 3.44 21.68
N MET A 23 10.21 4.09 20.90
CA MET A 23 10.58 5.26 20.11
C MET A 23 10.89 6.49 20.99
N GLU A 24 10.21 6.67 22.13
CA GLU A 24 10.49 7.77 23.07
C GLU A 24 11.94 7.78 23.59
N TYR A 25 12.54 6.59 23.73
CA TYR A 25 13.92 6.44 24.22
C TYR A 25 14.97 6.49 23.10
N LYS A 26 14.57 6.79 21.86
CA LYS A 26 15.45 6.77 20.69
C LYS A 26 15.44 8.09 19.95
N THR A 27 16.54 8.37 19.26
CA THR A 27 16.61 9.51 18.34
C THR A 27 15.76 9.25 17.09
N TYR A 28 15.35 10.30 16.37
CA TYR A 28 14.53 10.18 15.15
C TYR A 28 15.11 9.20 14.13
N GLN A 29 16.44 9.20 13.92
CA GLN A 29 17.10 8.29 12.99
C GLN A 29 17.10 6.83 13.48
N GLN A 30 17.20 6.61 14.79
CA GLN A 30 17.10 5.27 15.39
C GLN A 30 15.66 4.78 15.50
N ALA A 31 14.69 5.69 15.50
CA ALA A 31 13.26 5.39 15.54
C ALA A 31 12.70 4.98 14.17
N LEU A 32 13.29 5.49 13.08
CA LEU A 32 12.84 5.22 11.70
C LEU A 32 12.65 3.72 11.36
N PRO A 33 13.56 2.79 11.71
CA PRO A 33 13.38 1.35 11.42
C PRO A 33 12.21 0.68 12.15
N TYR A 34 11.61 1.33 13.16
CA TYR A 34 10.39 0.83 13.77
C TYR A 34 9.18 1.00 12.84
N MET A 35 9.17 2.05 12.01
CA MET A 35 8.08 2.32 11.08
C MET A 35 7.98 1.26 9.98
N ASP A 36 9.12 0.76 9.51
CA ASP A 36 9.20 -0.37 8.57
C ASP A 36 8.54 -1.66 9.05
N ARG A 37 8.37 -1.80 10.37
CA ARG A 37 7.91 -3.02 11.01
C ARG A 37 6.46 -2.94 11.47
N LEU A 38 5.80 -1.79 11.31
CA LEU A 38 4.38 -1.63 11.63
C LEU A 38 3.53 -2.30 10.56
N ASP A 39 3.45 -1.70 9.37
CA ASP A 39 2.98 -2.40 8.17
C ASP A 39 4.19 -2.98 7.43
N TYR A 40 4.48 -4.25 7.69
CA TYR A 40 5.59 -4.99 7.10
C TYR A 40 5.39 -5.30 5.61
N CYS A 41 4.25 -4.95 5.02
CA CYS A 41 3.98 -5.12 3.59
C CYS A 41 4.20 -3.82 2.82
N SER A 42 4.06 -2.66 3.47
CA SER A 42 4.30 -1.34 2.88
C SER A 42 5.39 -0.53 3.60
N MET A 43 6.58 -1.11 3.69
CA MET A 43 7.71 -0.58 4.46
C MET A 43 8.04 0.87 4.10
N LEU A 44 8.32 1.14 2.82
CA LEU A 44 8.72 2.47 2.34
C LEU A 44 7.63 3.53 2.52
N CYS A 45 6.35 3.16 2.46
CA CYS A 45 5.24 4.09 2.71
C CYS A 45 5.21 4.51 4.19
N ASN A 46 5.53 3.62 5.11
CA ASN A 46 5.61 3.95 6.54
C ASN A 46 6.81 4.84 6.84
N GLU A 47 7.98 4.55 6.24
CA GLU A 47 9.14 5.43 6.32
C GLU A 47 8.80 6.82 5.80
N GLN A 48 8.10 6.90 4.66
CA GLN A 48 7.73 8.15 4.00
C GLN A 48 6.88 9.03 4.92
N VAL A 49 5.85 8.48 5.57
CA VAL A 49 4.99 9.24 6.49
C VAL A 49 5.81 9.79 7.66
N PHE A 50 6.71 9.00 8.22
CA PHE A 50 7.57 9.46 9.31
C PHE A 50 8.57 10.54 8.86
N CYS A 51 9.18 10.36 7.69
CA CYS A 51 10.08 11.37 7.11
C CYS A 51 9.36 12.68 6.84
N LEU A 52 8.16 12.65 6.24
CA LEU A 52 7.35 13.83 5.97
C LEU A 52 6.94 14.54 7.28
N ALA A 53 6.61 13.80 8.33
CA ALA A 53 6.29 14.37 9.64
C ALA A 53 7.50 15.10 10.24
N VAL A 54 8.69 14.47 10.22
CA VAL A 54 9.93 15.08 10.73
C VAL A 54 10.36 16.27 9.87
N GLU A 55 10.27 16.17 8.55
CA GLU A 55 10.59 17.27 7.61
C GLU A 55 9.68 18.47 7.80
N LYS A 56 8.38 18.24 8.04
CA LYS A 56 7.42 19.30 8.35
C LYS A 56 7.71 19.98 9.69
N LEU A 57 8.16 19.23 10.70
CA LEU A 57 8.59 19.80 11.99
C LEU A 57 9.88 20.63 11.85
N LEU A 58 10.83 20.16 11.04
CA LEU A 58 12.10 20.84 10.78
C LEU A 58 11.99 21.99 9.76
N LYS A 59 10.86 22.08 9.03
CA LYS A 59 10.62 23.06 7.96
C LYS A 59 11.69 23.02 6.86
N ILE A 60 12.11 21.81 6.48
CA ILE A 60 13.12 21.60 5.42
C ILE A 60 12.42 21.17 4.13
N GLU A 61 12.89 21.68 3.00
CA GLU A 61 12.46 21.20 1.69
C GLU A 61 13.42 20.16 1.13
N VAL A 62 12.87 19.02 0.73
CA VAL A 62 13.61 17.91 0.12
C VAL A 62 13.90 18.20 -1.36
N PRO A 63 15.08 17.83 -1.89
CA PRO A 63 15.41 17.99 -3.31
C PRO A 63 14.40 17.32 -4.25
N LEU A 64 14.19 17.92 -5.43
CA LEU A 64 13.21 17.43 -6.41
C LEU A 64 13.44 15.96 -6.81
N ARG A 65 14.71 15.58 -7.04
CA ARG A 65 15.08 14.18 -7.37
C ARG A 65 14.62 13.20 -6.29
N ALA A 66 14.82 13.54 -5.02
CA ALA A 66 14.41 12.68 -3.91
C ALA A 66 12.88 12.55 -3.81
N LYS A 67 12.12 13.62 -4.09
CA LYS A 67 10.64 13.56 -4.17
C LYS A 67 10.16 12.59 -5.25
N TYR A 68 10.78 12.60 -6.44
CA TYR A 68 10.44 11.65 -7.52
C TYR A 68 10.82 10.21 -7.17
N ILE A 69 12.01 9.99 -6.61
CA ILE A 69 12.44 8.66 -6.15
C ILE A 69 11.46 8.11 -5.10
N ARG A 70 11.07 8.93 -4.11
CA ARG A 70 10.08 8.56 -3.09
C ARG A 70 8.75 8.19 -3.70
N THR A 71 8.25 9.01 -4.62
CA THR A 71 6.96 8.80 -5.29
C THR A 71 6.97 7.50 -6.10
N MET A 72 8.04 7.24 -6.87
CA MET A 72 8.20 6.02 -7.67
C MET A 72 8.20 4.78 -6.78
N PHE A 73 9.04 4.76 -5.73
CA PHE A 73 9.10 3.61 -4.83
C PHE A 73 7.84 3.43 -3.99
N ALA A 74 7.18 4.52 -3.57
CA ALA A 74 5.89 4.43 -2.88
C ALA A 74 4.83 3.74 -3.76
N GLU A 75 4.81 3.99 -5.07
CA GLU A 75 3.89 3.30 -5.99
C GLU A 75 4.30 1.85 -6.24
N ILE A 76 5.59 1.52 -6.32
CA ILE A 76 6.05 0.10 -6.36
C ILE A 76 5.62 -0.63 -5.09
N THR A 77 5.79 -0.01 -3.92
CA THR A 77 5.33 -0.54 -2.63
C THR A 77 3.81 -0.68 -2.60
N ARG A 78 3.05 0.26 -3.18
CA ARG A 78 1.59 0.14 -3.32
C ARG A 78 1.20 -1.05 -4.17
N ILE A 79 1.86 -1.27 -5.31
CA ILE A 79 1.62 -2.44 -6.17
C ILE A 79 1.89 -3.72 -5.38
N SER A 80 3.04 -3.81 -4.70
CA SER A 80 3.40 -4.96 -3.86
C SER A 80 2.38 -5.24 -2.74
N ASN A 81 1.86 -4.19 -2.08
CA ASN A 81 0.84 -4.32 -1.04
C ASN A 81 -0.51 -4.79 -1.62
N HIS A 82 -0.96 -4.22 -2.74
CA HIS A 82 -2.21 -4.65 -3.38
C HIS A 82 -2.13 -6.07 -3.95
N LEU A 83 -0.99 -6.48 -4.51
CA LEU A 83 -0.77 -7.87 -4.92
C LEU A 83 -0.94 -8.82 -3.75
N LEU A 84 -0.32 -8.52 -2.60
CA LEU A 84 -0.48 -9.33 -1.41
C LEU A 84 -1.95 -9.34 -0.96
N ALA A 85 -2.55 -8.17 -0.76
CA ALA A 85 -3.91 -8.05 -0.24
C ALA A 85 -4.96 -8.79 -1.10
N VAL A 86 -4.89 -8.65 -2.43
CA VAL A 86 -5.84 -9.31 -3.35
C VAL A 86 -5.63 -10.82 -3.34
N THR A 87 -4.38 -11.28 -3.38
CA THR A 87 -4.10 -12.71 -3.54
C THR A 87 -4.17 -13.51 -2.25
N THR A 88 -3.85 -12.94 -1.10
CA THR A 88 -4.14 -13.58 0.20
C THR A 88 -5.64 -13.64 0.43
N HIS A 89 -6.37 -12.60 0.07
CA HIS A 89 -7.83 -12.65 0.11
C HIS A 89 -8.38 -13.73 -0.83
N ALA A 90 -7.82 -13.86 -2.03
CA ALA A 90 -8.19 -14.93 -2.96
C ALA A 90 -7.92 -16.32 -2.38
N MET A 91 -6.77 -16.50 -1.73
CA MET A 91 -6.40 -17.73 -1.03
C MET A 91 -7.39 -18.07 0.08
N ASP A 92 -7.74 -17.09 0.93
CA ASP A 92 -8.69 -17.29 2.05
C ASP A 92 -10.09 -17.70 1.56
N VAL A 93 -10.49 -17.24 0.37
CA VAL A 93 -11.74 -17.64 -0.28
C VAL A 93 -11.63 -19.03 -0.94
N GLY A 94 -10.41 -19.46 -1.30
CA GLY A 94 -10.09 -20.79 -1.82
C GLY A 94 -9.35 -20.84 -3.16
N ALA A 95 -8.97 -19.70 -3.75
CA ALA A 95 -8.24 -19.63 -5.01
C ALA A 95 -6.72 -19.54 -4.77
N LEU A 96 -6.00 -20.65 -4.95
CA LEU A 96 -4.56 -20.75 -4.65
C LEU A 96 -3.64 -20.28 -5.78
N THR A 97 -4.07 -20.43 -7.03
CA THR A 97 -3.20 -20.19 -8.21
C THR A 97 -2.78 -18.72 -8.35
N PRO A 98 -3.67 -17.71 -8.22
CA PRO A 98 -3.28 -16.31 -8.37
C PRO A 98 -2.23 -15.86 -7.36
N PHE A 99 -2.23 -16.47 -6.16
CA PHE A 99 -1.24 -16.20 -5.13
C PHE A 99 0.18 -16.54 -5.58
N LEU A 100 0.40 -17.69 -6.21
CA LEU A 100 1.73 -18.09 -6.67
C LEU A 100 2.23 -17.16 -7.79
N TRP A 101 1.35 -16.77 -8.72
CA TRP A 101 1.69 -15.84 -9.80
C TRP A 101 2.03 -14.44 -9.28
N ALA A 102 1.24 -13.92 -8.34
CA ALA A 102 1.50 -12.61 -7.76
C ALA A 102 2.78 -12.57 -6.91
N PHE A 103 3.13 -13.68 -6.25
CA PHE A 103 4.36 -13.76 -5.46
C PHE A 103 5.61 -13.77 -6.34
N GLU A 104 5.55 -14.31 -7.56
CA GLU A 104 6.64 -14.17 -8.54
C GLU A 104 6.87 -12.69 -8.89
N GLU A 105 5.81 -11.94 -9.17
CA GLU A 105 5.91 -10.50 -9.46
C GLU A 105 6.37 -9.70 -8.23
N ARG A 106 5.93 -10.12 -7.03
CA ARG A 106 6.38 -9.52 -5.78
C ARG A 106 7.86 -9.76 -5.51
N GLU A 107 8.39 -10.92 -5.88
CA GLU A 107 9.82 -11.22 -5.80
C GLU A 107 10.65 -10.24 -6.63
N LYS A 108 10.20 -9.91 -7.85
CA LYS A 108 10.83 -8.90 -8.71
C LYS A 108 10.84 -7.52 -8.05
N THR A 109 9.75 -7.15 -7.35
CA THR A 109 9.74 -5.89 -6.57
C THR A 109 10.74 -5.90 -5.41
N PHE A 110 10.97 -7.06 -4.78
CA PHE A 110 11.98 -7.19 -3.71
C PHE A 110 13.41 -7.08 -4.24
N GLU A 111 13.68 -7.54 -5.45
CA GLU A 111 14.97 -7.32 -6.11
C GLU A 111 15.26 -5.81 -6.28
N PHE A 112 14.24 -5.01 -6.64
CA PHE A 112 14.41 -3.56 -6.73
C PHE A 112 14.73 -2.93 -5.36
N PHE A 113 14.06 -3.37 -4.29
CA PHE A 113 14.37 -2.88 -2.94
C PHE A 113 15.76 -3.31 -2.48
N GLU A 114 16.18 -4.53 -2.79
CA GLU A 114 17.52 -5.05 -2.49
C GLU A 114 18.60 -4.25 -3.21
N ARG A 115 18.43 -3.96 -4.50
CA ARG A 115 19.41 -3.20 -5.28
C ARG A 115 19.60 -1.77 -4.78
N VAL A 116 18.57 -1.17 -4.20
CA VAL A 116 18.60 0.22 -3.71
C VAL A 116 19.05 0.33 -2.26
N SER A 117 18.67 -0.63 -1.41
CA SER A 117 18.90 -0.53 0.03
C SER A 117 19.87 -1.57 0.59
N GLY A 118 20.15 -2.64 -0.16
CA GLY A 118 20.83 -3.84 0.31
C GLY A 118 19.95 -4.79 1.11
N ALA A 119 18.68 -4.44 1.35
CA ALA A 119 17.71 -5.27 2.06
C ALA A 119 16.45 -5.51 1.23
N ARG A 120 15.87 -6.70 1.37
CA ARG A 120 14.71 -7.10 0.57
C ARG A 120 13.37 -6.55 1.07
N MET A 121 13.23 -6.36 2.38
CA MET A 121 12.00 -5.84 2.99
C MET A 121 12.24 -4.56 3.78
N HIS A 122 12.95 -4.65 4.92
CA HIS A 122 13.22 -3.50 5.78
C HIS A 122 14.41 -2.69 5.22
N ALA A 123 14.09 -1.76 4.33
CA ALA A 123 15.06 -1.03 3.52
C ALA A 123 15.76 0.11 4.29
N ASN A 124 15.07 0.77 5.22
CA ASN A 124 15.55 1.99 5.90
C ASN A 124 16.13 3.01 4.91
N TYR A 125 15.43 3.19 3.78
CA TYR A 125 15.94 3.89 2.61
C TYR A 125 15.51 5.35 2.57
N PHE A 126 14.25 5.64 2.86
CA PHE A 126 13.80 7.01 3.06
C PHE A 126 14.24 7.48 4.43
N ARG A 127 14.90 8.64 4.47
CA ARG A 127 15.35 9.27 5.71
C ARG A 127 14.84 10.70 5.78
N PRO A 128 14.65 11.26 6.98
CA PRO A 128 14.37 12.68 7.11
C PRO A 128 15.43 13.51 6.37
N GLY A 129 15.00 14.29 5.38
CA GLY A 129 15.88 15.05 4.47
C GLY A 129 15.96 14.50 3.03
N GLY A 130 15.37 13.33 2.74
CA GLY A 130 15.29 12.78 1.38
C GLY A 130 15.45 11.26 1.31
N VAL A 131 16.44 10.82 0.55
CA VAL A 131 16.78 9.40 0.38
C VAL A 131 18.19 9.13 0.88
N HIS A 132 18.45 7.93 1.38
CA HIS A 132 19.76 7.59 1.95
C HIS A 132 20.87 7.55 0.89
N GLN A 133 20.59 6.93 -0.27
CA GLN A 133 21.50 6.75 -1.39
C GLN A 133 20.76 7.03 -2.69
N ASP A 134 21.48 7.32 -3.78
CA ASP A 134 20.85 7.48 -5.09
C ASP A 134 20.61 6.11 -5.76
N LEU A 135 19.80 6.09 -6.81
CA LEU A 135 19.51 4.89 -7.59
C LEU A 135 20.79 4.33 -8.23
N PRO A 136 21.01 3.00 -8.19
CA PRO A 136 22.07 2.38 -8.98
C PRO A 136 21.78 2.51 -10.48
N LEU A 137 22.85 2.55 -11.28
CA LEU A 137 22.75 2.64 -12.74
C LEU A 137 21.99 1.41 -13.30
N GLY A 138 21.14 1.65 -14.31
CA GLY A 138 20.33 0.62 -14.98
C GLY A 138 19.01 0.26 -14.29
N LEU A 139 18.82 0.60 -13.01
CA LEU A 139 17.60 0.20 -12.29
C LEU A 139 16.32 0.79 -12.88
N CYS A 140 16.38 2.00 -13.43
CA CYS A 140 15.20 2.61 -14.07
C CYS A 140 14.76 1.83 -15.31
N ASP A 141 15.71 1.29 -16.09
CA ASP A 141 15.42 0.50 -17.27
C ASP A 141 14.78 -0.85 -16.89
N ASP A 142 15.26 -1.45 -15.80
CA ASP A 142 14.73 -2.71 -15.27
C ASP A 142 13.30 -2.52 -14.72
N ILE A 143 13.04 -1.45 -13.97
CA ILE A 143 11.69 -1.09 -13.49
C ILE A 143 10.75 -0.84 -14.69
N TYR A 144 11.24 -0.18 -15.74
CA TYR A 144 10.45 0.07 -16.94
C TYR A 144 10.11 -1.23 -17.69
N ALA A 145 11.08 -2.13 -17.85
CA ALA A 145 10.88 -3.43 -18.46
C ALA A 145 9.86 -4.28 -17.69
N TRP A 146 9.97 -4.29 -16.35
CA TRP A 146 9.00 -4.94 -15.47
C TRP A 146 7.61 -4.33 -15.60
N GLY A 147 7.48 -3.00 -15.54
CA GLY A 147 6.19 -2.32 -15.66
C GLY A 147 5.44 -2.63 -16.96
N ARG A 148 6.17 -2.85 -18.07
CA ARG A 148 5.57 -3.27 -19.35
C ARG A 148 4.99 -4.68 -19.32
N GLN A 149 5.66 -5.61 -18.62
CA GLN A 149 5.22 -7.00 -18.49
C GLN A 149 4.15 -7.17 -17.41
N PHE A 150 4.18 -6.33 -16.38
CA PHE A 150 3.28 -6.42 -15.24
C PHE A 150 1.81 -6.21 -15.64
N ALA A 151 1.54 -5.40 -16.67
CA ALA A 151 0.19 -5.19 -17.19
C ALA A 151 -0.49 -6.51 -17.60
N SER A 152 0.19 -7.37 -18.36
CA SER A 152 -0.40 -8.65 -18.78
C SER A 152 -0.61 -9.61 -17.60
N ARG A 153 0.21 -9.52 -16.55
CA ARG A 153 0.02 -10.31 -15.33
C ARG A 153 -1.21 -9.90 -14.55
N ILE A 154 -1.55 -8.61 -14.54
CA ILE A 154 -2.80 -8.14 -13.96
C ILE A 154 -3.98 -8.71 -14.74
N ASP A 155 -3.93 -8.70 -16.08
CA ASP A 155 -5.00 -9.23 -16.93
C ASP A 155 -5.24 -10.74 -16.66
N GLU A 156 -4.17 -11.53 -16.52
CA GLU A 156 -4.25 -12.96 -16.17
C GLU A 156 -4.91 -13.20 -14.79
N ILE A 157 -4.56 -12.38 -13.79
CA ILE A 157 -5.17 -12.45 -12.45
C ILE A 157 -6.65 -12.03 -12.52
N GLU A 158 -6.96 -11.00 -13.32
CA GLU A 158 -8.31 -10.49 -13.50
C GLU A 158 -9.22 -11.53 -14.20
N GLU A 159 -8.70 -12.21 -15.22
CA GLU A 159 -9.42 -13.26 -15.96
C GLU A 159 -9.87 -14.39 -15.03
N MET A 160 -9.00 -14.78 -14.09
CA MET A 160 -9.28 -15.85 -13.13
C MET A 160 -10.25 -15.46 -12.01
N LEU A 161 -10.24 -14.19 -11.58
CA LEU A 161 -11.02 -13.73 -10.43
C LEU A 161 -12.27 -12.94 -10.82
N THR A 162 -12.12 -11.87 -11.60
CA THR A 162 -13.16 -10.84 -11.77
C THR A 162 -14.44 -11.39 -12.39
N ASN A 163 -14.34 -12.26 -13.39
CA ASN A 163 -15.51 -12.84 -14.06
C ASN A 163 -15.95 -14.20 -13.52
N ASN A 164 -15.21 -14.75 -12.56
CA ASN A 164 -15.53 -16.05 -11.98
C ASN A 164 -16.84 -15.98 -11.18
N ARG A 165 -17.77 -16.90 -11.49
CA ARG A 165 -19.07 -16.99 -10.83
C ARG A 165 -18.93 -17.27 -9.33
N ILE A 166 -17.99 -18.14 -8.95
CA ILE A 166 -17.76 -18.51 -7.54
C ILE A 166 -17.25 -17.28 -6.77
N TRP A 167 -16.31 -16.54 -7.36
CA TRP A 167 -15.79 -15.29 -6.79
C TRP A 167 -16.90 -14.26 -6.56
N LYS A 168 -17.72 -14.00 -7.58
CA LYS A 168 -18.87 -13.07 -7.46
C LYS A 168 -19.88 -13.54 -6.42
N GLN A 169 -20.21 -14.83 -6.38
CA GLN A 169 -21.14 -15.40 -5.40
C GLN A 169 -20.66 -15.22 -3.95
N ARG A 170 -19.34 -15.21 -3.72
CA ARG A 170 -18.74 -15.10 -2.39
C ARG A 170 -18.52 -13.67 -1.93
N LEU A 171 -18.56 -12.67 -2.80
CA LEU A 171 -18.20 -11.29 -2.45
C LEU A 171 -19.33 -10.29 -2.71
N VAL A 172 -20.16 -10.51 -3.72
CA VAL A 172 -21.23 -9.56 -4.07
C VAL A 172 -22.29 -9.53 -2.98
N GLY A 173 -22.48 -8.37 -2.37
CA GLY A 173 -23.47 -8.15 -1.32
C GLY A 173 -23.02 -8.51 0.10
N ILE A 174 -21.73 -8.79 0.29
CA ILE A 174 -21.09 -8.98 1.60
C ILE A 174 -20.36 -7.70 2.01
N GLY A 175 -20.37 -7.37 3.31
CA GLY A 175 -19.62 -6.22 3.83
C GLY A 175 -20.09 -4.87 3.28
N VAL A 176 -21.38 -4.75 2.95
CA VAL A 176 -21.93 -3.51 2.40
C VAL A 176 -21.86 -2.40 3.44
N LEU A 177 -21.16 -1.33 3.09
CA LEU A 177 -20.94 -0.17 3.95
C LEU A 177 -21.47 1.09 3.27
N SER A 178 -22.32 1.85 3.99
CA SER A 178 -22.82 3.14 3.52
C SER A 178 -21.72 4.21 3.61
N ALA A 179 -21.84 5.27 2.79
CA ALA A 179 -20.89 6.39 2.85
C ALA A 179 -20.91 7.10 4.20
N GLU A 180 -22.09 7.22 4.83
CA GLU A 180 -22.26 7.85 6.14
C GLU A 180 -21.59 7.02 7.25
N ASP A 181 -21.82 5.71 7.28
CA ASP A 181 -21.18 4.82 8.26
C ASP A 181 -19.66 4.79 8.07
N ALA A 182 -19.19 4.77 6.82
CA ALA A 182 -17.76 4.80 6.52
C ALA A 182 -17.07 6.04 7.11
N LEU A 183 -17.70 7.21 7.01
CA LEU A 183 -17.20 8.45 7.57
C LEU A 183 -17.30 8.45 9.11
N ASN A 184 -18.43 8.04 9.66
CA ASN A 184 -18.67 8.01 11.10
C ASN A 184 -17.72 7.05 11.84
N TRP A 185 -17.35 5.93 11.20
CA TRP A 185 -16.41 4.94 11.76
C TRP A 185 -14.94 5.23 11.44
N GLY A 186 -14.64 6.32 10.71
CA GLY A 186 -13.28 6.74 10.39
C GLY A 186 -12.57 5.85 9.37
N PHE A 187 -13.30 5.20 8.46
CA PHE A 187 -12.69 4.42 7.38
C PHE A 187 -12.02 5.33 6.34
N THR A 188 -10.92 4.84 5.76
CA THR A 188 -10.11 5.59 4.78
C THR A 188 -9.68 4.69 3.63
N GLY A 189 -9.05 5.29 2.61
CA GLY A 189 -8.44 4.55 1.50
C GLY A 189 -9.46 3.76 0.66
N PRO A 190 -9.16 2.48 0.31
CA PRO A 190 -10.05 1.66 -0.51
C PRO A 190 -11.46 1.49 0.05
N MET A 191 -11.62 1.40 1.38
CA MET A 191 -12.93 1.20 2.02
C MET A 191 -13.84 2.41 1.80
N LEU A 192 -13.31 3.62 1.99
CA LEU A 192 -14.06 4.86 1.79
C LEU A 192 -14.41 5.08 0.31
N ARG A 193 -13.45 4.79 -0.59
CA ARG A 193 -13.68 4.90 -2.04
C ARG A 193 -14.65 3.85 -2.56
N ALA A 194 -14.68 2.66 -1.98
CA ALA A 194 -15.64 1.61 -2.35
C ALA A 194 -17.09 2.00 -2.00
N SER A 195 -17.29 2.80 -0.95
CA SER A 195 -18.59 3.35 -0.54
C SER A 195 -19.06 4.55 -1.35
N GLY A 196 -18.32 4.98 -2.39
CA GLY A 196 -18.74 6.06 -3.30
C GLY A 196 -18.20 7.45 -2.97
N VAL A 197 -17.32 7.59 -1.98
CA VAL A 197 -16.70 8.88 -1.64
C VAL A 197 -15.36 9.02 -2.36
N PRO A 198 -15.20 9.96 -3.32
CA PRO A 198 -13.99 10.10 -4.13
C PRO A 198 -12.87 10.83 -3.36
N TRP A 199 -12.35 10.21 -2.29
CA TRP A 199 -11.31 10.79 -1.44
C TRP A 199 -9.97 10.07 -1.59
N ASP A 200 -8.92 10.82 -1.93
CA ASP A 200 -7.53 10.37 -1.91
C ASP A 200 -6.61 11.52 -1.51
N ILE A 201 -5.79 11.29 -0.48
CA ILE A 201 -4.86 12.28 0.07
C ILE A 201 -3.88 12.75 -1.01
N ARG A 202 -3.43 11.87 -1.92
CA ARG A 202 -2.47 12.22 -2.98
C ARG A 202 -3.00 13.26 -3.97
N LYS A 203 -4.33 13.39 -4.08
CA LYS A 203 -4.99 14.40 -4.92
C LYS A 203 -5.40 15.63 -4.11
N VAL A 204 -5.98 15.43 -2.93
CA VAL A 204 -6.54 16.53 -2.14
C VAL A 204 -5.46 17.32 -1.40
N GLN A 205 -4.45 16.63 -0.87
CA GLN A 205 -3.31 17.21 -0.16
C GLN A 205 -2.03 16.56 -0.70
N PRO A 206 -1.61 16.91 -1.93
CA PRO A 206 -0.48 16.28 -2.57
C PRO A 206 0.80 16.49 -1.75
N TYR A 207 1.58 15.44 -1.63
CA TYR A 207 2.91 15.41 -1.02
C TYR A 207 3.94 14.90 -2.02
N ASP A 208 5.24 15.08 -1.72
CA ASP A 208 6.35 14.77 -2.62
C ASP A 208 6.09 15.23 -4.07
N ALA A 209 6.11 14.33 -5.06
CA ALA A 209 5.95 14.67 -6.47
C ALA A 209 4.55 14.32 -7.03
N TYR A 210 3.57 13.94 -6.19
CA TYR A 210 2.24 13.55 -6.66
C TYR A 210 1.47 14.66 -7.40
N ALA A 211 1.81 15.94 -7.14
CA ALA A 211 1.25 17.08 -7.89
C ALA A 211 1.73 17.16 -9.36
N HIS A 212 2.84 16.49 -9.69
CA HIS A 212 3.45 16.50 -11.02
C HIS A 212 3.20 15.19 -11.79
N VAL A 213 2.41 14.27 -11.24
CA VAL A 213 2.13 12.97 -11.85
C VAL A 213 0.64 12.86 -12.13
N ASP A 214 0.31 12.51 -13.36
CA ASP A 214 -1.07 12.31 -13.78
C ASP A 214 -1.54 10.90 -13.48
N PHE A 215 -2.60 10.80 -12.68
CA PHE A 215 -3.31 9.55 -12.39
C PHE A 215 -4.78 9.81 -12.10
N GLN A 216 -5.61 8.78 -12.22
CA GLN A 216 -7.03 8.82 -11.89
C GLN A 216 -7.31 8.03 -10.62
N ASN A 217 -8.26 8.51 -9.82
CA ASN A 217 -8.75 7.78 -8.66
C ASN A 217 -9.87 6.84 -9.08
N THR A 218 -9.85 5.61 -8.56
CA THR A 218 -10.97 4.68 -8.69
C THR A 218 -11.97 4.89 -7.56
N CYS A 219 -13.26 5.02 -7.90
CA CYS A 219 -14.36 5.10 -6.94
C CYS A 219 -15.33 3.97 -7.23
N GLY A 220 -15.72 3.23 -6.19
CA GLY A 220 -16.70 2.15 -6.31
C GLY A 220 -18.11 2.71 -6.34
N PHE A 221 -18.95 2.18 -7.23
CA PHE A 221 -20.39 2.41 -7.23
C PHE A 221 -21.11 1.09 -6.97
N SER A 222 -21.77 0.97 -5.81
CA SER A 222 -22.65 -0.17 -5.55
C SER A 222 -23.93 -0.01 -6.38
N ARG A 223 -24.18 -0.95 -7.31
CA ARG A 223 -25.34 -1.00 -8.23
C ARG A 223 -26.73 -1.09 -7.55
N ARG A 224 -26.86 -0.81 -6.25
CA ARG A 224 -28.15 -0.80 -5.52
C ARG A 224 -28.77 0.60 -5.36
N GLN A 225 -28.18 1.64 -5.94
CA GLN A 225 -28.74 2.99 -5.97
C GLN A 225 -29.40 3.38 -7.31
N LEU A 226 -29.75 2.40 -8.15
CA LEU A 226 -30.65 2.57 -9.31
C LEU A 226 -31.82 1.59 -9.18
#